data_AF-A0A3C0KVA6-F1
#
_entry.id   AF-A0A3C0KVA6-F1
#
_cell.length_a   1.000
_cell.length_b   1.000
_cell.length_c   1.000
_cell.angle_alpha   90.00
_cell.angle_beta   90.00
_cell.angle_gamma   90.00
#
_symmetry.space_group_name_H-M   'P 1'
#
loop_
_entity.id
_entity.type
_entity.pdbx_description
1 polymer ?
#
loop_
_entity_poly.entity_id
_entity_poly.type
_entity_poly.pdbx_seq_one_letter_code
_entity_poly.pdbx_strand_id
1 'polypeptide(L)'
;MKLSIPLTDIMIAPGKRFDPAEYTEQDVITRIKKLYGVIAEVMDIVVDGGMVHISFRDATPEKYAEAIKKLAKGVDAAGKGRLPEALKLFQEVLAVIPENVAARRNMAKVYLEQGKLEKAKQHLQGCLQIDPTDVWSYVILGNIYVNKEGNLDVAAFYYEKCLEHHPEDAMVLTNYAGLMTQKREFQKAEILFKKAIKIQDVPNAYYGLALLYRMAGEDDAGKSVLETMFVRIPQQTLPKEFAGIYAEARNLYSELSKEKKH
;
A
#
# COMPACT_ATOMS: atom_id res chain seq x y z
N MET A 1 -13.57 -21.09 -10.48
CA MET A 1 -13.12 -21.05 -9.07
C MET A 1 -14.32 -20.84 -8.16
N LYS A 2 -14.30 -21.40 -6.94
CA LYS A 2 -15.31 -21.17 -5.89
C LYS A 2 -14.64 -20.59 -4.65
N LEU A 3 -15.08 -19.42 -4.20
CA LEU A 3 -14.70 -18.81 -2.92
C LEU A 3 -15.88 -18.97 -1.95
N SER A 4 -15.62 -19.34 -0.70
CA SER A 4 -16.66 -19.44 0.34
C SER A 4 -16.21 -18.65 1.55
N ILE A 5 -17.00 -17.67 1.97
CA ILE A 5 -16.69 -16.74 3.06
C ILE A 5 -17.85 -16.76 4.06
N PRO A 6 -17.61 -16.89 5.38
CA PRO A 6 -18.66 -16.69 6.38
C PRO A 6 -19.26 -15.29 6.27
N LEU A 7 -20.59 -15.19 6.37
CA LEU A 7 -21.29 -13.89 6.30
C LEU A 7 -20.71 -12.90 7.33
N THR A 8 -20.41 -13.36 8.53
CA THR A 8 -19.83 -12.57 9.63
C THR A 8 -18.42 -12.02 9.36
N ASP A 9 -17.73 -12.51 8.34
CA ASP A 9 -16.42 -12.01 7.92
C ASP A 9 -16.51 -10.96 6.81
N ILE A 10 -17.70 -10.75 6.24
CA ILE A 10 -17.90 -9.76 5.19
C ILE A 10 -18.00 -8.37 5.81
N MET A 11 -17.08 -7.49 5.45
CA MET A 11 -17.16 -6.08 5.83
C MET A 11 -18.13 -5.30 4.94
N ILE A 12 -19.16 -4.74 5.56
CA ILE A 12 -20.19 -3.91 4.91
C ILE A 12 -19.80 -2.43 4.90
N ALA A 13 -19.05 -1.98 5.90
CA ALA A 13 -18.46 -0.64 5.99
C ALA A 13 -17.11 -0.72 6.74
N PRO A 14 -16.25 0.31 6.69
CA PRO A 14 -15.02 0.32 7.49
C PRO A 14 -15.32 0.02 8.97
N GLY A 15 -14.75 -1.07 9.49
CA GLY A 15 -14.94 -1.50 10.88
C GLY A 15 -16.28 -2.17 11.19
N LYS A 16 -17.20 -2.30 10.22
CA LYS A 16 -18.49 -2.98 10.40
C LYS A 16 -18.57 -4.25 9.57
N ARG A 17 -18.82 -5.36 10.25
CA ARG A 17 -19.09 -6.67 9.65
C ARG A 17 -20.59 -6.83 9.41
N PHE A 18 -20.95 -7.69 8.48
CA PHE A 18 -22.34 -8.03 8.23
C PHE A 18 -22.97 -8.66 9.48
N ASP A 19 -24.14 -8.14 9.83
CA ASP A 19 -25.01 -8.65 10.87
C ASP A 19 -26.34 -9.08 10.22
N PRO A 20 -26.74 -10.37 10.31
CA PRO A 20 -28.02 -10.85 9.80
C PRO A 20 -29.24 -10.12 10.39
N ALA A 21 -29.09 -9.46 11.55
CA ALA A 21 -30.16 -8.68 12.16
C ALA A 21 -30.33 -7.29 11.53
N GLU A 22 -29.28 -6.75 10.90
CA GLU A 22 -29.28 -5.38 10.34
C GLU A 22 -29.33 -5.36 8.80
N TYR A 23 -28.95 -6.46 8.14
CA TYR A 23 -28.76 -6.50 6.69
C TYR A 23 -29.34 -7.76 6.06
N THR A 24 -29.90 -7.61 4.85
CA THR A 24 -30.40 -8.75 4.08
C THR A 24 -29.29 -9.43 3.28
N GLU A 25 -29.51 -10.69 2.87
CA GLU A 25 -28.61 -11.39 1.95
C GLU A 25 -28.45 -10.63 0.62
N GLN A 26 -29.50 -9.94 0.16
CA GLN A 26 -29.47 -9.14 -1.06
C GLN A 26 -28.57 -7.89 -0.92
N ASP A 27 -28.50 -7.31 0.28
CA ASP A 27 -27.57 -6.19 0.57
C ASP A 27 -26.12 -6.66 0.47
N VAL A 28 -25.83 -7.87 0.98
CA VAL A 28 -24.51 -8.50 0.87
C VAL A 28 -24.15 -8.75 -0.59
N ILE A 29 -25.06 -9.35 -1.37
CA ILE A 29 -24.85 -9.60 -2.80
C ILE A 29 -24.57 -8.28 -3.52
N THR A 30 -25.38 -7.25 -3.28
CA THR A 30 -25.20 -5.92 -3.92
C THR A 30 -23.85 -5.30 -3.57
N ARG A 31 -23.42 -5.44 -2.31
CA ARG A 31 -22.13 -4.93 -1.84
C ARG A 31 -20.96 -5.67 -2.47
N ILE A 32 -21.02 -6.99 -2.53
CA ILE A 32 -20.01 -7.82 -3.20
C ILE A 32 -19.96 -7.44 -4.69
N LYS A 33 -21.10 -7.32 -5.37
CA LYS A 33 -21.14 -6.87 -6.76
C LYS A 33 -20.50 -5.48 -6.93
N LYS A 34 -20.78 -4.53 -6.03
CA LYS A 34 -20.15 -3.21 -6.05
C LYS A 34 -18.64 -3.27 -5.85
N LEU A 35 -18.17 -4.10 -4.93
CA LEU A 35 -16.75 -4.33 -4.63
C LEU A 35 -15.99 -4.91 -5.82
N TYR A 36 -16.59 -5.90 -6.48
CA TYR A 36 -16.04 -6.54 -7.69
C TYR A 36 -16.32 -5.73 -8.98
N GLY A 37 -17.17 -4.71 -8.92
CA GLY A 37 -17.40 -3.76 -10.01
C GLY A 37 -17.83 -4.44 -11.29
N VAL A 38 -17.13 -4.18 -12.40
CA VAL A 38 -17.43 -4.71 -13.74
C VAL A 38 -17.42 -6.25 -13.79
N ILE A 39 -16.70 -6.89 -12.87
CA ILE A 39 -16.57 -8.36 -12.81
C ILE A 39 -17.84 -9.02 -12.25
N ALA A 40 -18.71 -8.24 -11.59
CA ALA A 40 -19.95 -8.72 -11.00
C ALA A 40 -20.90 -9.41 -12.00
N GLU A 41 -20.78 -9.11 -13.30
CA GLU A 41 -21.65 -9.67 -14.34
C GLU A 41 -21.38 -11.14 -14.64
N VAL A 42 -20.15 -11.61 -14.37
CA VAL A 42 -19.72 -13.01 -14.57
C VAL A 42 -19.63 -13.79 -13.26
N MET A 43 -20.12 -13.19 -12.18
CA MET A 43 -20.18 -13.77 -10.84
C MET A 43 -21.54 -14.39 -10.54
N ASP A 44 -21.51 -15.62 -10.09
CA ASP A 44 -22.58 -16.24 -9.32
C ASP A 44 -22.30 -16.05 -7.84
N ILE A 45 -23.24 -15.42 -7.13
CA ILE A 45 -23.18 -15.24 -5.69
C ILE A 45 -24.40 -15.95 -5.13
N VAL A 46 -24.16 -16.97 -4.31
CA VAL A 46 -25.18 -17.73 -3.58
C VAL A 46 -24.94 -17.51 -2.11
N VAL A 47 -25.96 -17.09 -1.37
CA VAL A 47 -25.93 -17.03 0.09
C VAL A 47 -26.72 -18.24 0.59
N ASP A 48 -26.09 -19.07 1.40
CA ASP A 48 -26.73 -20.25 1.98
C ASP A 48 -26.01 -20.64 3.29
N GLY A 49 -26.76 -21.14 4.27
CA GLY A 49 -26.20 -21.68 5.52
C GLY A 49 -25.29 -20.72 6.30
N GLY A 50 -25.50 -19.40 6.21
CA GLY A 50 -24.64 -18.41 6.85
C GLY A 50 -23.33 -18.11 6.10
N MET A 51 -23.17 -18.64 4.89
CA MET A 51 -21.99 -18.50 4.05
C MET A 51 -22.35 -17.79 2.75
N VAL A 52 -21.37 -17.08 2.19
CA VAL A 52 -21.43 -16.58 0.82
C VAL A 52 -20.52 -17.40 -0.06
N HIS A 53 -21.12 -18.06 -1.04
CA HIS A 53 -20.45 -18.80 -2.09
C HIS A 53 -20.39 -17.96 -3.35
N ILE A 54 -19.17 -17.66 -3.79
CA ILE A 54 -18.90 -16.93 -5.02
C ILE A 54 -18.30 -17.92 -6.01
N SER A 55 -19.01 -18.19 -7.10
CA SER A 55 -18.46 -18.87 -8.27
C SER A 55 -18.34 -17.91 -9.43
N PHE A 56 -17.25 -18.04 -10.18
CA PHE A 56 -17.05 -17.26 -11.39
C PHE A 56 -17.36 -18.16 -12.58
N ARG A 57 -18.31 -17.74 -13.42
CA ARG A 57 -18.63 -18.44 -14.65
C ARG A 57 -17.43 -18.31 -15.61
N ASP A 58 -17.16 -19.34 -16.40
CA ASP A 58 -16.30 -19.25 -17.60
C ASP A 58 -14.76 -19.15 -17.47
N ALA A 59 -14.13 -19.73 -16.45
CA ALA A 59 -12.66 -19.87 -16.42
C ALA A 59 -12.17 -21.20 -17.04
N THR A 60 -12.21 -21.36 -18.37
CA THR A 60 -11.55 -22.51 -19.04
C THR A 60 -10.02 -22.33 -19.06
N PRO A 61 -9.22 -23.39 -19.19
CA PRO A 61 -7.76 -23.27 -19.29
C PRO A 61 -7.31 -22.31 -20.40
N GLU A 62 -8.02 -22.30 -21.53
CA GLU A 62 -7.74 -21.41 -22.67
C GLU A 62 -8.02 -19.95 -22.31
N LYS A 63 -9.17 -19.67 -21.67
CA LYS A 63 -9.53 -18.32 -21.21
C LYS A 63 -8.57 -17.82 -20.14
N TYR A 64 -8.13 -18.70 -19.24
CA TYR A 64 -7.12 -18.39 -18.23
C TYR A 64 -5.78 -18.01 -18.88
N ALA A 65 -5.29 -18.83 -19.81
CA ALA A 65 -4.05 -18.54 -20.53
C ALA A 65 -4.11 -17.22 -21.30
N GLU A 66 -5.25 -16.92 -21.93
CA GLU A 66 -5.48 -15.64 -22.60
C GLU A 66 -5.53 -14.47 -21.62
N ALA A 67 -6.16 -14.64 -20.44
CA ALA A 67 -6.15 -13.62 -19.39
C ALA A 67 -4.72 -13.31 -18.91
N ILE A 68 -3.86 -14.32 -18.72
CA ILE A 68 -2.46 -14.08 -18.36
C ILE A 68 -1.70 -13.32 -19.46
N LYS A 69 -1.95 -13.60 -20.74
CA LYS A 69 -1.40 -12.81 -21.86
C LYS A 69 -1.90 -11.37 -21.83
N LYS A 70 -3.19 -11.15 -21.54
CA LYS A 70 -3.77 -9.81 -21.40
C LYS A 70 -3.19 -9.04 -20.21
N LEU A 71 -2.87 -9.71 -19.11
CA LEU A 71 -2.18 -9.10 -17.97
C LEU A 71 -0.84 -8.51 -18.42
N ALA A 72 -0.02 -9.29 -19.13
CA ALA A 72 1.27 -8.82 -19.64
C ALA A 72 1.10 -7.64 -20.62
N LYS A 73 0.14 -7.72 -21.54
CA LYS A 73 -0.19 -6.61 -22.46
C LYS A 73 -0.66 -5.35 -21.71
N GLY A 74 -1.45 -5.52 -20.65
CA GLY A 74 -1.93 -4.42 -19.82
C GLY A 74 -0.80 -3.70 -19.10
N VAL A 75 0.16 -4.47 -18.56
CA VAL A 75 1.38 -3.92 -17.94
C VAL A 75 2.21 -3.14 -18.96
N ASP A 76 2.42 -3.68 -20.17
CA ASP A 76 3.12 -2.96 -21.26
C ASP A 76 2.38 -1.66 -21.66
N ALA A 77 1.06 -1.73 -21.83
CA ALA A 77 0.25 -0.56 -22.16
C ALA A 77 0.34 0.52 -21.08
N ALA A 78 0.29 0.13 -19.80
CA ALA A 78 0.47 1.05 -18.68
C ALA A 78 1.87 1.69 -18.70
N GLY A 79 2.92 0.89 -18.92
CA GLY A 79 4.30 1.38 -19.02
C GLY A 79 4.52 2.37 -20.18
N LYS A 80 3.72 2.28 -21.24
CA LYS A 80 3.73 3.21 -22.39
C LYS A 80 2.72 4.36 -22.25
N GLY A 81 2.09 4.53 -21.09
CA GLY A 81 1.12 5.60 -20.82
C GLY A 81 -0.24 5.44 -21.50
N ARG A 82 -0.53 4.28 -22.12
CA ARG A 82 -1.83 3.97 -22.72
C ARG A 82 -2.81 3.51 -21.64
N LEU A 83 -3.09 4.40 -20.70
CA LEU A 83 -3.84 4.10 -19.47
C LEU A 83 -5.26 3.55 -19.72
N PRO A 84 -6.06 4.07 -20.68
CA PRO A 84 -7.38 3.50 -20.96
C PRO A 84 -7.32 2.06 -21.48
N GLU A 85 -6.35 1.76 -22.35
CA GLU A 85 -6.12 0.42 -22.87
C GLU A 85 -5.70 -0.54 -21.75
N ALA A 86 -4.76 -0.11 -20.90
CA ALA A 86 -4.30 -0.88 -19.76
C ALA A 86 -5.46 -1.24 -18.81
N LEU A 87 -6.30 -0.26 -18.45
CA LEU A 87 -7.47 -0.51 -17.61
C LEU A 87 -8.44 -1.51 -18.22
N LYS A 88 -8.72 -1.40 -19.54
CA LYS A 88 -9.58 -2.36 -20.24
C LYS A 88 -8.99 -3.77 -20.18
N LEU A 89 -7.70 -3.92 -20.46
CA LEU A 89 -7.01 -5.21 -20.40
C LEU A 89 -7.07 -5.80 -18.98
N PHE A 90 -6.81 -5.01 -17.94
CA PHE A 90 -6.92 -5.49 -16.56
C PHE A 90 -8.35 -5.87 -16.16
N GLN A 91 -9.36 -5.15 -16.64
CA GLN A 91 -10.77 -5.53 -16.43
C GLN A 91 -11.08 -6.89 -17.10
N GLU A 92 -10.60 -7.11 -18.32
CA GLU A 92 -10.75 -8.40 -19.00
C GLU A 92 -10.01 -9.53 -18.26
N VAL A 93 -8.84 -9.25 -17.66
CA VAL A 93 -8.15 -10.22 -16.78
C VAL A 93 -9.04 -10.57 -15.60
N LEU A 94 -9.54 -9.56 -14.90
CA LEU A 94 -10.31 -9.79 -13.68
C LEU A 94 -11.69 -10.40 -13.95
N ALA A 95 -12.23 -10.26 -15.17
CA ALA A 95 -13.43 -10.98 -15.59
C ALA A 95 -13.21 -12.51 -15.64
N VAL A 96 -11.97 -12.97 -15.84
CA VAL A 96 -11.62 -14.40 -15.88
C VAL A 96 -10.95 -14.86 -14.58
N ILE A 97 -10.10 -14.02 -14.00
CA ILE A 97 -9.31 -14.26 -12.78
C ILE A 97 -9.56 -13.11 -11.78
N PRO A 98 -10.74 -13.05 -11.14
CA PRO A 98 -11.14 -11.98 -10.21
C PRO A 98 -10.22 -11.77 -9.01
N GLU A 99 -9.55 -12.83 -8.59
CA GLU A 99 -8.56 -12.88 -7.51
C GLU A 99 -7.16 -12.45 -7.95
N ASN A 100 -6.98 -12.03 -9.21
CA ASN A 100 -5.67 -11.59 -9.69
C ASN A 100 -5.25 -10.28 -9.03
N VAL A 101 -4.50 -10.38 -7.94
CA VAL A 101 -3.95 -9.26 -7.17
C VAL A 101 -3.10 -8.35 -8.07
N ALA A 102 -2.30 -8.92 -8.98
CA ALA A 102 -1.46 -8.13 -9.87
C ALA A 102 -2.28 -7.21 -10.79
N ALA A 103 -3.38 -7.69 -11.38
CA ALA A 103 -4.27 -6.87 -12.19
C ALA A 103 -4.91 -5.74 -11.36
N ARG A 104 -5.39 -6.04 -10.14
CA ARG A 104 -5.95 -5.03 -9.23
C ARG A 104 -4.92 -3.98 -8.81
N ARG A 105 -3.71 -4.38 -8.43
CA ARG A 105 -2.61 -3.45 -8.09
C ARG A 105 -2.26 -2.54 -9.26
N ASN A 106 -2.17 -3.09 -10.48
CA ASN A 106 -1.90 -2.28 -11.67
C ASN A 106 -3.06 -1.32 -11.99
N MET A 107 -4.32 -1.72 -11.84
CA MET A 107 -5.45 -0.79 -11.95
C MET A 107 -5.38 0.31 -10.89
N ALA A 108 -5.05 -0.01 -9.65
CA ALA A 108 -4.86 0.98 -8.59
C ALA A 108 -3.76 1.98 -8.95
N LYS A 109 -2.61 1.52 -9.44
CA LYS A 109 -1.51 2.38 -9.92
C LYS A 109 -1.99 3.33 -11.03
N VAL A 110 -2.68 2.82 -12.04
CA VAL A 110 -3.22 3.64 -13.13
C VAL A 110 -4.23 4.67 -12.60
N TYR A 111 -5.09 4.30 -11.64
CA TYR A 111 -6.02 5.26 -11.04
C TYR A 111 -5.33 6.31 -10.19
N LEU A 112 -4.24 5.99 -9.50
CA LEU A 112 -3.42 6.97 -8.79
C LEU A 112 -2.78 7.97 -9.74
N GLU A 113 -2.22 7.49 -10.86
CA GLU A 113 -1.67 8.36 -11.91
C GLU A 113 -2.73 9.30 -12.50
N GLN A 114 -4.00 8.85 -12.56
CA GLN A 114 -5.14 9.67 -13.00
C GLN A 114 -5.75 10.55 -11.89
N GLY A 115 -5.23 10.51 -10.66
CA GLY A 115 -5.79 11.23 -9.51
C GLY A 115 -7.15 10.70 -9.01
N LYS A 116 -7.59 9.52 -9.48
CA LYS A 116 -8.87 8.90 -9.12
C LYS A 116 -8.72 8.08 -7.82
N LEU A 117 -8.51 8.79 -6.71
CA LEU A 117 -8.15 8.21 -5.41
C LEU A 117 -9.15 7.15 -4.92
N GLU A 118 -10.46 7.42 -4.99
CA GLU A 118 -11.47 6.46 -4.53
C GLU A 118 -11.43 5.12 -5.28
N LYS A 119 -11.21 5.16 -6.60
CA LYS A 119 -11.07 3.94 -7.40
C LYS A 119 -9.79 3.19 -7.04
N ALA A 120 -8.69 3.91 -6.84
CA ALA A 120 -7.46 3.30 -6.38
C ALA A 120 -7.64 2.60 -5.03
N LYS A 121 -8.22 3.27 -4.04
CA LYS A 121 -8.51 2.69 -2.71
C LYS A 121 -9.37 1.44 -2.82
N GLN A 122 -10.43 1.46 -3.64
CA GLN A 122 -11.28 0.28 -3.85
C GLN A 122 -10.48 -0.93 -4.37
N HIS A 123 -9.59 -0.73 -5.35
CA HIS A 123 -8.78 -1.83 -5.88
C HIS A 123 -7.73 -2.33 -4.87
N LEU A 124 -7.12 -1.44 -4.08
CA LEU A 124 -6.15 -1.80 -3.03
C LEU A 124 -6.83 -2.58 -1.89
N GLN A 125 -8.01 -2.14 -1.45
CA GLN A 125 -8.81 -2.87 -0.47
C GLN A 125 -9.22 -4.25 -1.00
N GLY A 126 -9.56 -4.34 -2.29
CA GLY A 126 -9.79 -5.62 -2.95
C GLY A 126 -8.56 -6.53 -2.97
N CYS A 127 -7.35 -5.98 -3.08
CA CYS A 127 -6.11 -6.77 -2.93
C CYS A 127 -6.01 -7.33 -1.52
N LEU A 128 -6.23 -6.50 -0.48
CA LEU A 128 -6.16 -6.91 0.92
C LEU A 128 -7.22 -7.93 1.34
N GLN A 129 -8.35 -7.99 0.63
CA GLN A 129 -9.36 -9.04 0.85
C GLN A 129 -8.94 -10.39 0.27
N ILE A 130 -8.15 -10.39 -0.81
CA ILE A 130 -7.65 -11.61 -1.45
C ILE A 130 -6.37 -12.09 -0.75
N ASP A 131 -5.45 -11.15 -0.50
CA ASP A 131 -4.19 -11.36 0.21
C ASP A 131 -4.09 -10.34 1.35
N PRO A 132 -4.47 -10.73 2.58
CA PRO A 132 -4.36 -9.88 3.76
C PRO A 132 -2.92 -9.53 4.15
N THR A 133 -1.91 -10.09 3.48
CA THR A 133 -0.48 -9.83 3.77
C THR A 133 0.18 -8.93 2.72
N ASP A 134 -0.60 -8.35 1.81
CA ASP A 134 -0.13 -7.51 0.70
C ASP A 134 0.50 -6.18 1.17
N VAL A 135 1.82 -6.19 1.40
CA VAL A 135 2.58 -5.02 1.87
C VAL A 135 2.35 -3.80 0.99
N TRP A 136 2.39 -3.98 -0.34
CA TRP A 136 2.29 -2.88 -1.27
C TRP A 136 0.96 -2.15 -1.13
N SER A 137 -0.15 -2.88 -1.00
CA SER A 137 -1.48 -2.32 -0.86
C SER A 137 -1.66 -1.58 0.46
N TYR A 138 -1.14 -2.10 1.57
CA TYR A 138 -1.09 -1.38 2.85
C TYR A 138 -0.31 -0.07 2.74
N VAL A 139 0.91 -0.12 2.18
CA VAL A 139 1.77 1.06 2.05
C VAL A 139 1.12 2.13 1.20
N ILE A 140 0.54 1.76 0.05
CA ILE A 140 -0.12 2.71 -0.83
C ILE A 140 -1.37 3.29 -0.18
N LEU A 141 -2.20 2.49 0.51
CA LEU A 141 -3.35 3.01 1.26
C LEU A 141 -2.90 4.00 2.34
N GLY A 142 -1.92 3.63 3.17
CA GLY A 142 -1.33 4.52 4.16
C GLY A 142 -0.86 5.83 3.54
N ASN A 143 -0.10 5.76 2.44
CA ASN A 143 0.41 6.93 1.73
C ASN A 143 -0.71 7.83 1.15
N ILE A 144 -1.83 7.27 0.69
CA ILE A 144 -2.98 8.05 0.23
C ILE A 144 -3.57 8.83 1.41
N TYR A 145 -3.81 8.17 2.54
CA TYR A 145 -4.39 8.81 3.72
C TYR A 145 -3.48 9.88 4.33
N VAL A 146 -2.16 9.65 4.38
CA VAL A 146 -1.19 10.68 4.82
C VAL A 146 -1.17 11.85 3.86
N ASN A 147 -0.89 11.60 2.57
CA ASN A 147 -0.43 12.67 1.67
C ASN A 147 -1.55 13.32 0.85
N LYS A 148 -2.72 12.68 0.73
CA LYS A 148 -3.83 13.18 -0.09
C LYS A 148 -5.06 13.58 0.71
N GLU A 149 -5.31 12.91 1.83
CA GLU A 149 -6.49 13.17 2.66
C GLU A 149 -6.15 13.82 4.00
N GLY A 150 -4.89 13.75 4.44
CA GLY A 150 -4.47 14.27 5.75
C GLY A 150 -5.04 13.49 6.95
N ASN A 151 -5.58 12.29 6.72
CA ASN A 151 -6.15 11.46 7.77
C ASN A 151 -5.07 10.56 8.39
N LEU A 152 -4.33 11.12 9.33
CA LEU A 152 -3.15 10.49 9.92
C LEU A 152 -3.48 9.23 10.74
N ASP A 153 -4.65 9.16 11.39
CA ASP A 153 -5.04 8.00 12.17
C ASP A 153 -5.40 6.80 11.29
N VAL A 154 -6.10 7.03 10.18
CA VAL A 154 -6.39 5.97 9.20
C VAL A 154 -5.10 5.50 8.51
N ALA A 155 -4.17 6.41 8.23
CA ALA A 155 -2.86 6.01 7.72
C ALA A 155 -2.08 5.13 8.70
N ALA A 156 -2.07 5.49 9.99
CA ALA A 156 -1.42 4.72 11.03
C ALA A 156 -1.98 3.30 11.10
N PHE A 157 -3.30 3.16 11.04
CA PHE A 157 -3.98 1.86 10.99
C PHE A 157 -3.44 0.95 9.87
N TYR A 158 -3.28 1.46 8.63
CA TYR A 158 -2.80 0.64 7.53
C TYR A 158 -1.32 0.23 7.69
N TYR A 159 -0.46 1.11 8.21
CA TYR A 159 0.92 0.73 8.48
C TYR A 159 1.03 -0.27 9.63
N GLU A 160 0.26 -0.08 10.72
CA GLU A 160 0.22 -1.02 11.84
C GLU A 160 -0.26 -2.41 11.39
N LYS A 161 -1.35 -2.47 10.62
CA LYS A 161 -1.85 -3.73 10.07
C LYS A 161 -0.84 -4.42 9.16
N CYS A 162 -0.09 -3.67 8.37
CA CYS A 162 1.01 -4.24 7.59
C CYS A 162 2.09 -4.85 8.50
N LEU A 163 2.48 -4.15 9.56
CA LEU A 163 3.51 -4.59 10.50
C LEU A 163 3.05 -5.74 11.42
N GLU A 164 1.75 -5.95 11.60
CA GLU A 164 1.23 -7.18 12.25
C GLU A 164 1.62 -8.43 11.46
N HIS A 165 1.63 -8.34 10.13
CA HIS A 165 2.03 -9.45 9.23
C HIS A 165 3.52 -9.44 8.89
N HIS A 166 4.12 -8.25 8.76
CA HIS A 166 5.51 -8.04 8.35
C HIS A 166 6.25 -7.14 9.36
N PRO A 167 6.52 -7.64 10.59
CA PRO A 167 7.02 -6.81 11.69
C PRO A 167 8.43 -6.24 11.48
N GLU A 168 9.14 -6.74 10.46
CA GLU A 168 10.49 -6.33 10.09
C GLU A 168 10.56 -5.66 8.71
N ASP A 169 9.44 -5.21 8.14
CA ASP A 169 9.50 -4.44 6.90
C ASP A 169 10.07 -3.03 7.16
N ALA A 170 11.35 -2.82 6.81
CA ALA A 170 12.07 -1.59 7.06
C ALA A 170 11.44 -0.38 6.33
N MET A 171 10.85 -0.57 5.15
CA MET A 171 10.20 0.50 4.40
C MET A 171 8.89 0.93 5.09
N VAL A 172 8.08 -0.02 5.54
CA VAL A 172 6.84 0.26 6.28
C VAL A 172 7.17 0.93 7.62
N LEU A 173 8.16 0.44 8.35
CA LEU A 173 8.64 1.07 9.59
C LEU A 173 9.09 2.52 9.35
N THR A 174 9.80 2.79 8.25
CA THR A 174 10.24 4.13 7.86
C THR A 174 9.05 5.06 7.55
N ASN A 175 8.08 4.59 6.76
CA ASN A 175 6.89 5.36 6.44
C ASN A 175 6.05 5.64 7.70
N TYR A 176 5.93 4.65 8.58
CA TYR A 176 5.21 4.81 9.83
C TYR A 176 5.91 5.78 10.77
N ALA A 177 7.23 5.72 10.87
CA ALA A 177 8.02 6.69 11.62
C ALA A 177 7.81 8.12 11.10
N GLY A 178 7.84 8.33 9.78
CA GLY A 178 7.54 9.63 9.17
C GLY A 178 6.14 10.15 9.52
N LEU A 179 5.13 9.27 9.54
CA LEU A 179 3.79 9.60 10.00
C LEU A 179 3.77 10.00 11.49
N MET A 180 4.45 9.26 12.36
CA MET A 180 4.54 9.59 13.79
C MET A 180 5.23 10.94 14.01
N THR A 181 6.25 11.28 13.21
CA THR A 181 6.84 12.62 13.22
C THR A 181 5.82 13.70 12.87
N GLN A 182 4.98 13.49 11.85
CA GLN A 182 3.90 14.44 11.49
C GLN A 182 2.87 14.59 12.62
N LYS A 183 2.55 13.49 13.33
CA LYS A 183 1.69 13.50 14.53
C LYS A 183 2.36 14.11 15.76
N ARG A 184 3.64 14.50 15.68
CA ARG A 184 4.47 14.95 16.81
C ARG A 184 4.68 13.90 17.90
N GLU A 185 4.51 12.63 17.57
CA GLU A 185 4.80 11.48 18.44
C GLU A 185 6.30 11.11 18.30
N PHE A 186 7.18 12.03 18.68
CA PHE A 186 8.60 11.97 18.37
C PHE A 186 9.33 10.75 18.94
N GLN A 187 9.01 10.33 20.18
CA GLN A 187 9.63 9.15 20.79
C GLN A 187 9.31 7.87 20.01
N LYS A 188 8.06 7.74 19.55
CA LYS A 188 7.63 6.59 18.74
C LYS A 188 8.26 6.62 17.35
N ALA A 189 8.34 7.79 16.73
CA ALA A 189 9.04 7.97 15.45
C ALA A 189 10.51 7.54 15.55
N GLU A 190 11.22 7.96 16.60
CA GLU A 190 12.62 7.62 16.84
C GLU A 190 12.83 6.09 16.95
N ILE A 191 11.99 5.42 17.75
CA ILE A 191 12.03 3.97 17.92
C ILE A 191 11.82 3.26 16.57
N LEU A 192 10.85 3.70 15.78
CA LEU A 192 10.54 3.11 14.48
C LEU A 192 11.67 3.32 13.47
N PHE A 193 12.25 4.52 13.37
CA PHE A 193 13.40 4.78 12.50
C PHE A 193 14.61 3.94 12.90
N LYS A 194 14.95 3.89 14.20
CA LYS A 194 16.06 3.08 14.70
C LYS A 194 15.85 1.59 14.42
N LYS A 195 14.61 1.10 14.57
CA LYS A 195 14.26 -0.29 14.22
C LYS A 195 14.45 -0.55 12.72
N ALA A 196 13.97 0.35 11.85
CA ALA A 196 14.16 0.23 10.41
C ALA A 196 15.66 0.17 10.02
N ILE A 197 16.47 1.08 10.54
CA ILE A 197 17.93 1.16 10.32
C ILE A 197 18.66 -0.11 10.77
N LYS A 198 18.21 -0.72 11.87
CA LYS A 198 18.78 -1.97 12.38
C LYS A 198 18.51 -3.15 11.45
N ILE A 199 17.34 -3.18 10.82
CA ILE A 199 16.94 -4.25 9.91
C ILE A 199 17.60 -4.08 8.54
N GLN A 200 17.54 -2.88 7.97
CA GLN A 200 18.07 -2.60 6.65
C GLN A 200 18.57 -1.17 6.54
N ASP A 201 19.65 -0.98 5.80
CA ASP A 201 20.20 0.32 5.45
C ASP A 201 19.33 1.04 4.42
N VAL A 202 18.24 1.66 4.89
CA VAL A 202 17.31 2.48 4.07
C VAL A 202 17.66 3.96 4.25
N PRO A 203 18.14 4.67 3.20
CA PRO A 203 18.48 6.10 3.27
C PRO A 203 17.40 6.99 3.88
N ASN A 204 16.13 6.73 3.55
CA ASN A 204 14.99 7.47 4.08
C ASN A 204 14.86 7.37 5.61
N ALA A 205 15.23 6.23 6.21
CA ALA A 205 15.16 6.04 7.65
C ALA A 205 16.21 6.88 8.38
N TYR A 206 17.44 6.92 7.85
CA TYR A 206 18.51 7.77 8.37
C TYR A 206 18.16 9.26 8.24
N TYR A 207 17.72 9.68 7.06
CA TYR A 207 17.35 11.07 6.81
C TYR A 207 16.17 11.50 7.70
N GLY A 208 15.14 10.66 7.82
CA GLY A 208 13.98 10.93 8.68
C GLY A 208 14.37 11.05 10.17
N LEU A 209 15.27 10.18 10.66
CA LEU A 209 15.79 10.27 12.01
C LEU A 209 16.66 11.51 12.24
N ALA A 210 17.47 11.90 11.26
CA ALA A 210 18.27 13.11 11.34
C ALA A 210 17.40 14.38 11.38
N LEU A 211 16.34 14.44 10.57
CA LEU A 211 15.34 15.50 10.61
C LEU A 211 14.62 15.54 11.96
N LEU A 212 14.29 14.39 12.53
CA LEU A 212 13.66 14.30 13.84
C LEU A 212 14.57 14.89 14.94
N TYR A 213 15.86 14.55 14.94
CA TYR A 213 16.83 15.13 15.88
C TYR A 213 17.02 16.63 15.69
N ARG A 214 17.07 17.09 14.44
CA ARG A 214 17.08 18.53 14.12
C ARG A 214 15.86 19.25 14.71
N MET A 215 14.66 18.69 14.56
CA MET A 215 13.44 19.25 15.14
C MET A 215 13.47 19.30 16.68
N ALA A 216 14.20 18.38 17.32
CA ALA A 216 14.41 18.35 18.76
C ALA A 216 15.56 19.27 19.23
N GLY A 217 16.31 19.90 18.33
CA GLY A 217 17.51 20.70 18.65
C GLY A 217 18.75 19.84 18.96
N GLU A 218 18.70 18.54 18.67
CA GLU A 218 19.77 17.58 18.90
C GLU A 218 20.66 17.45 17.64
N ASP A 219 21.20 18.58 17.17
CA ASP A 219 21.89 18.64 15.88
C ASP A 219 23.11 17.71 15.79
N ASP A 220 23.83 17.51 16.90
CA ASP A 220 24.96 16.56 16.96
C ASP A 220 24.51 15.11 16.77
N ALA A 221 23.33 14.73 17.30
CA ALA A 221 22.76 13.41 17.08
C ALA A 221 22.31 13.25 15.63
N GLY A 222 21.63 14.26 15.07
CA GLY A 222 21.24 14.28 13.66
C GLY A 222 22.43 14.15 12.73
N LYS A 223 23.52 14.87 13.02
CA LYS A 223 24.78 14.78 12.28
C LYS A 223 25.38 13.37 12.34
N SER A 224 25.48 12.78 13.54
CA SER A 224 26.04 11.44 13.72
C SER A 224 25.26 10.36 12.97
N VAL A 225 23.93 10.47 12.90
CA VAL A 225 23.08 9.58 12.11
C VAL A 225 23.42 9.67 10.61
N LEU A 226 23.61 10.88 10.08
CA LEU A 226 23.96 11.08 8.67
C LEU A 226 25.39 10.61 8.34
N GLU A 227 26.35 10.82 9.26
CA GLU A 227 27.70 10.25 9.11
C GLU A 227 27.64 8.72 9.02
N THR A 228 26.85 8.09 9.89
CA THR A 228 26.62 6.64 9.87
C THR A 228 26.01 6.20 8.54
N MET A 229 25.01 6.94 8.02
CA MET A 229 24.40 6.69 6.72
C MET A 229 25.43 6.71 5.59
N PHE A 230 26.30 7.74 5.54
CA PHE A 230 27.28 7.89 4.46
C PHE A 230 28.37 6.82 4.49
N VAL A 231 28.69 6.28 5.67
CA VAL A 231 29.61 5.15 5.82
C VAL A 231 28.95 3.84 5.39
N ARG A 232 27.72 3.56 5.85
CA ARG A 232 27.02 2.30 5.58
C ARG A 232 26.44 2.22 4.17
N ILE A 233 26.15 3.37 3.57
CA ILE A 233 25.57 3.48 2.22
C ILE A 233 26.47 4.39 1.37
N PRO A 234 27.64 3.93 0.91
CA PRO A 234 28.49 4.73 0.04
C PRO A 234 27.76 5.14 -1.24
N GLN A 235 27.99 6.38 -1.70
CA GLN A 235 27.34 6.92 -2.91
C GLN A 235 27.58 6.03 -4.15
N GLN A 236 28.71 5.34 -4.23
CA GLN A 236 29.07 4.45 -5.34
C GLN A 236 28.15 3.22 -5.44
N THR A 237 27.63 2.76 -4.30
CA THR A 237 26.74 1.60 -4.19
C THR A 237 25.27 1.99 -4.04
N LEU A 238 24.97 3.30 -4.11
CA LEU A 238 23.63 3.83 -3.90
C LEU A 238 22.72 3.55 -5.11
N PRO A 239 21.58 2.87 -4.92
CA PRO A 239 20.57 2.74 -5.97
C PRO A 239 20.07 4.11 -6.46
N LYS A 240 19.77 4.21 -7.76
CA LYS A 240 19.41 5.50 -8.40
C LYS A 240 18.17 6.14 -7.77
N GLU A 241 17.22 5.32 -7.34
CA GLU A 241 15.99 5.75 -6.66
C GLU A 241 16.27 6.51 -5.35
N PHE A 242 17.42 6.29 -4.71
CA PHE A 242 17.81 6.98 -3.48
C PHE A 242 18.73 8.19 -3.71
N ALA A 243 19.05 8.53 -4.96
CA ALA A 243 19.94 9.67 -5.25
C ALA A 243 19.40 11.00 -4.69
N GLY A 244 18.07 11.22 -4.77
CA GLY A 244 17.43 12.41 -4.25
C GLY A 244 17.55 12.53 -2.73
N ILE A 245 17.14 11.50 -2.00
CA ILE A 245 17.19 11.49 -0.53
C ILE A 245 18.63 11.57 0.00
N TYR A 246 19.60 10.99 -0.71
CA TYR A 246 21.00 11.09 -0.36
C TYR A 246 21.56 12.51 -0.55
N ALA A 247 21.09 13.24 -1.56
CA ALA A 247 21.43 14.65 -1.75
C ALA A 247 20.83 15.53 -0.65
N GLU A 248 19.56 15.29 -0.29
CA GLU A 248 18.92 15.98 0.84
C GLU A 248 19.66 15.73 2.16
N ALA A 249 20.05 14.48 2.42
CA ALA A 249 20.87 14.12 3.57
C ALA A 249 22.21 14.89 3.61
N ARG A 250 22.89 15.07 2.48
CA ARG A 250 24.12 15.87 2.42
C ARG A 250 23.89 17.35 2.71
N ASN A 251 22.78 17.90 2.21
CA ASN A 251 22.41 19.29 2.46
C ASN A 251 22.14 19.51 3.95
N LEU A 252 21.31 18.65 4.55
CA LEU A 252 21.03 18.69 5.98
C LEU A 252 22.32 18.55 6.82
N TYR A 253 23.20 17.61 6.49
CA TYR A 253 24.49 17.47 7.17
C TYR A 253 25.34 18.75 7.11
N SER A 254 25.35 19.44 5.97
CA SER A 254 26.06 20.71 5.78
C SER A 254 25.47 21.83 6.64
N GLU A 255 24.14 21.89 6.75
CA GLU A 255 23.43 22.85 7.62
C GLU A 255 23.76 22.61 9.10
N LEU A 256 23.58 21.37 9.57
CA LEU A 256 23.90 20.98 10.96
C LEU A 256 25.37 21.25 11.33
N SER A 257 26.28 21.16 10.37
CA SER A 257 27.71 21.40 10.59
C SER A 257 28.10 22.89 10.64
N LYS A 258 27.25 23.80 10.13
CA LYS A 258 27.53 25.25 10.10
C LYS A 258 27.11 25.98 11.37
N GLU A 259 26.15 25.45 12.12
CA GLU A 259 25.56 26.13 13.28
C GLU A 259 26.50 26.20 14.51
N LYS A 260 27.65 25.50 14.51
CA LYS A 260 28.68 25.58 15.57
C LYS A 260 29.57 26.85 15.56
N LYS A 261 29.16 27.93 14.92
CA LYS A 261 29.93 29.19 14.84
C LYS A 261 29.38 30.31 15.72
N HIS A 262 28.98 30.06 16.96
CA HIS A 262 28.69 31.11 17.95
C HIS A 262 29.42 30.83 19.25
#